data_AF-A0A2V7X001-F1
#
_entry.id   AF-A0A2V7X001-F1
#
_cell.length_a   1.000
_cell.length_b   1.000
_cell.length_c   1.000
_cell.angle_alpha   90.00
_cell.angle_beta   90.00
_cell.angle_gamma   90.00
#
_symmetry.space_group_name_H-M   'P 1'
#
loop_
_entity.id
_entity.type
_entity.pdbx_description
1 polymer ?
#
loop_
_entity_poly.entity_id
_entity_poly.type
_entity_poly.pdbx_seq_one_letter_code
_entity_poly.pdbx_strand_id
1 'polypeptide(L)'
;MIVQQRAYQHPHQPSEVRLVVYETAAAARRVEGMPDDAGYLVTEEWRGAGKVIKTLGFFPDRTPALDVLSARAQELEGQLYRPVAPAA
;
A
#
# COMPACT_ATOMS: atom_id res chain seq x y z
N MET A 1 -12.18 0.90 4.18
CA MET A 1 -11.62 1.98 5.02
C MET A 1 -10.09 1.92 4.95
N ILE A 2 -9.36 3.05 5.00
CA ILE A 2 -7.88 3.01 5.12
C ILE A 2 -7.51 2.72 6.57
N VAL A 3 -6.70 1.69 6.79
CA VAL A 3 -6.25 1.25 8.13
C VAL A 3 -4.86 1.80 8.44
N GLN A 4 -3.99 1.82 7.44
CA GLN A 4 -2.62 2.34 7.56
C GLN A 4 -2.19 2.87 6.20
N GLN A 5 -1.45 3.98 6.22
CA GLN A 5 -0.80 4.53 5.05
C GLN A 5 0.63 4.95 5.40
N ARG A 6 1.56 4.81 4.45
CA ARG A 6 2.89 5.40 4.50
C ARG A 6 3.23 5.97 3.13
N ALA A 7 3.75 7.18 3.10
CA ALA A 7 4.18 7.85 1.88
C ALA A 7 5.70 7.97 1.87
N TYR A 8 6.29 7.85 0.69
CA TYR A 8 7.72 7.80 0.48
C TYR A 8 8.09 8.60 -0.77
N GLN A 9 9.20 9.32 -0.74
CA GLN A 9 9.73 10.04 -1.91
C GLN A 9 11.21 9.73 -2.11
N HIS A 10 11.65 9.70 -3.36
CA HIS A 10 13.06 9.54 -3.68
C HIS A 10 13.75 10.91 -3.72
N PRO A 11 14.90 11.12 -3.04
CA PRO A 11 15.55 12.43 -2.96
C PRO A 11 16.10 12.95 -4.29
N HIS A 12 16.35 12.06 -5.25
CA HIS A 12 16.98 12.39 -6.54
C HIS A 12 16.12 12.05 -7.77
N GLN A 13 14.91 11.55 -7.56
CA GLN A 13 14.01 11.17 -8.66
C GLN A 13 12.62 11.73 -8.34
N PRO A 14 11.90 12.29 -9.33
CA PRO A 14 10.53 12.75 -9.14
C PRO A 14 9.57 11.55 -9.09
N SER A 15 9.73 10.72 -8.05
CA SER A 15 8.98 9.50 -7.81
C SER A 15 8.51 9.46 -6.36
N GLU A 16 7.21 9.24 -6.18
CA GLU A 16 6.55 9.05 -4.89
C GLU A 16 5.92 7.66 -4.85
N VAL A 17 6.04 7.00 -3.70
CA VAL A 17 5.41 5.70 -3.44
C VAL A 17 4.50 5.84 -2.23
N ARG A 18 3.29 5.31 -2.35
CA ARG A 18 2.32 5.26 -1.27
C ARG A 18 1.93 3.81 -1.00
N LEU A 19 2.27 3.33 0.18
CA LEU A 19 1.84 2.04 0.70
C LEU A 19 0.55 2.24 1.50
N VAL A 20 -0.48 1.45 1.20
CA VAL A 20 -1.79 1.55 1.85
C VAL A 20 -2.30 0.17 2.22
N VAL A 21 -2.84 0.04 3.43
CA VAL A 21 -3.68 -1.10 3.84
C VAL A 21 -5.11 -0.60 3.89
N TYR A 22 -5.98 -1.21 3.09
CA TYR A 22 -7.42 -1.01 3.12
C TYR A 22 -8.08 -2.17 3.85
N GLU A 23 -8.94 -1.86 4.82
CA GLU A 23 -9.96 -2.79 5.27
C GLU A 23 -11.11 -2.79 4.26
N THR A 24 -11.44 -3.98 3.81
CA THR A 24 -12.51 -4.27 2.85
C THR A 24 -13.60 -5.03 3.59
N ALA A 25 -14.84 -4.57 3.43
CA ALA A 25 -16.00 -5.30 3.93
C ALA A 25 -16.43 -6.34 2.89
N ALA A 26 -16.94 -7.48 3.36
CA ALA A 26 -17.50 -8.51 2.50
C ALA A 26 -18.57 -7.90 1.57
N ALA A 27 -18.59 -8.34 0.31
CA ALA A 27 -19.52 -7.89 -0.73
C ALA A 27 -19.54 -6.37 -1.06
N ALA A 28 -18.58 -5.58 -0.58
CA ALA A 28 -18.55 -4.13 -0.84
C ALA A 28 -18.25 -3.76 -2.30
N ARG A 29 -17.59 -4.65 -3.05
CA ARG A 29 -17.35 -4.53 -4.51
C ARG A 29 -16.80 -5.84 -5.07
N ARG A 30 -17.51 -6.46 -6.00
CA ARG A 30 -16.95 -7.58 -6.80
C ARG A 30 -15.89 -7.02 -7.73
N VAL A 31 -14.63 -7.37 -7.49
CA VAL A 31 -13.52 -7.11 -8.40
C VAL A 31 -13.06 -8.46 -8.92
N GLU A 32 -13.06 -8.62 -10.24
CA GLU A 32 -12.62 -9.86 -10.89
C GLU A 32 -11.19 -10.20 -10.43
N GLY A 33 -11.01 -11.38 -9.84
CA GLY A 33 -9.73 -11.83 -9.27
C GLY A 33 -9.48 -11.47 -7.80
N MET A 34 -10.39 -10.80 -7.09
CA MET A 34 -10.33 -10.62 -5.63
C MET A 34 -11.33 -11.52 -4.89
N PRO A 35 -10.98 -11.99 -3.68
CA PRO A 35 -11.94 -12.63 -2.78
C PRO A 35 -13.10 -11.69 -2.45
N ASP A 36 -14.32 -12.23 -2.40
CA ASP A 36 -15.55 -11.49 -2.02
C ASP A 36 -15.67 -11.31 -0.48
N ASP A 37 -14.70 -11.85 0.27
CA ASP A 37 -14.66 -11.86 1.74
C ASP A 37 -14.22 -10.53 2.34
N ALA A 38 -14.56 -10.32 3.62
CA ALA A 38 -13.98 -9.25 4.39
C ALA A 38 -12.48 -9.52 4.62
N GLY A 39 -11.67 -8.46 4.63
CA GLY A 39 -10.24 -8.61 4.85
C GLY A 39 -9.46 -7.33 4.61
N TYR A 40 -8.14 -7.48 4.45
CA TYR A 40 -7.17 -6.40 4.38
C TYR A 40 -6.40 -6.47 3.07
N LEU A 41 -6.63 -5.49 2.19
CA LEU A 41 -5.94 -5.33 0.93
C LEU A 41 -4.72 -4.43 1.11
N VAL A 42 -3.54 -4.90 0.72
CA VAL A 42 -2.31 -4.11 0.72
C VAL A 42 -1.97 -3.69 -0.70
N THR A 43 -1.80 -2.39 -0.92
CA THR A 43 -1.45 -1.83 -2.24
C THR A 43 -0.22 -0.95 -2.15
N GLU A 44 0.53 -0.93 -3.25
CA GLU A 44 1.60 0.02 -3.52
C GLU A 44 1.21 0.88 -4.72
N GLU A 45 1.15 2.19 -4.51
CA GLU A 45 0.88 3.17 -5.56
C GLU A 45 2.15 3.97 -5.87
N TRP A 46 2.60 3.91 -7.12
CA TRP A 46 3.72 4.69 -7.64
C TRP A 46 3.20 5.90 -8.41
N ARG A 47 3.84 7.05 -8.19
CA ARG A 47 3.58 8.31 -8.88
C ARG A 47 4.89 8.89 -9.38
N GLY A 48 5.02 9.01 -10.69
CA GLY A 48 6.12 9.70 -11.36
C GLY A 48 5.61 10.33 -12.65
N ALA A 49 6.15 9.91 -13.79
CA ALA A 49 5.60 10.28 -15.10
C ALA A 49 4.16 9.77 -15.33
N GLY A 50 3.73 8.76 -14.57
CA GLY A 50 2.37 8.24 -14.55
C GLY A 50 2.01 7.64 -13.20
N LYS A 51 0.79 7.12 -13.10
CA LYS A 51 0.29 6.44 -11.90
C LYS A 51 0.22 4.94 -12.15
N VAL A 52 0.86 4.15 -11.29
CA VAL A 52 0.78 2.67 -11.31
C VAL A 52 0.34 2.21 -9.93
N ILE A 53 -0.61 1.29 -9.87
CA ILE A 53 -1.06 0.67 -8.61
C ILE A 53 -0.81 -0.84 -8.72
N LYS A 54 -0.14 -1.38 -7.71
CA LYS A 54 0.13 -2.81 -7.57
C LYS A 54 -0.52 -3.33 -6.30
N THR A 55 -1.20 -4.48 -6.40
CA THR A 55 -1.63 -5.24 -5.23
C THR A 55 -0.45 -6.04 -4.69
N LEU A 56 -0.12 -5.86 -3.42
CA LEU A 56 0.93 -6.63 -2.74
C LEU A 56 0.35 -7.91 -2.11
N GLY A 57 -0.92 -7.89 -1.73
CA GLY A 57 -1.62 -9.07 -1.23
C GLY A 57 -2.98 -8.72 -0.63
N PHE A 58 -3.77 -9.77 -0.40
CA PHE A 58 -5.03 -9.70 0.34
C PHE A 58 -4.95 -10.70 1.49
N PHE A 59 -5.34 -10.27 2.68
CA PHE A 59 -5.21 -11.06 3.90
C PHE A 59 -6.53 -11.06 4.67
N PRO A 60 -6.93 -12.20 5.27
CA PRO A 60 -8.11 -12.23 6.14
C PRO A 60 -7.89 -11.39 7.42
N ASP A 61 -6.64 -11.32 7.90
CA ASP A 61 -6.28 -10.68 9.16
C ASP A 61 -5.43 -9.42 8.98
N ARG A 62 -5.55 -8.49 9.94
CA ARG A 62 -4.85 -7.19 9.91
C ARG A 62 -3.35 -7.33 10.07
N THR A 63 -2.90 -8.19 10.99
CA THR A 63 -1.48 -8.36 11.33
C THR A 63 -0.62 -8.73 10.12
N PRO A 64 -0.90 -9.80 9.36
CA PRO A 64 -0.09 -10.14 8.18
C PRO A 64 -0.10 -9.05 7.11
N ALA A 65 -1.21 -8.31 6.95
CA ALA A 65 -1.25 -7.16 6.04
C ALA A 65 -0.29 -6.03 6.48
N LEU A 66 -0.19 -5.76 7.78
CA LEU A 66 0.74 -4.77 8.33
C LEU A 66 2.20 -5.24 8.26
N ASP A 67 2.46 -6.54 8.40
CA ASP A 67 3.79 -7.12 8.24
C ASP A 67 4.29 -6.95 6.80
N VAL A 68 3.45 -7.25 5.81
CA VAL A 68 3.77 -7.03 4.38
C VAL A 68 4.00 -5.55 4.08
N LEU A 69 3.15 -4.66 4.62
CA LEU A 69 3.37 -3.23 4.47
C LEU A 69 4.71 -2.78 5.09
N SER A 70 5.08 -3.34 6.24
CA SER A 70 6.33 -2.99 6.93
C SER A 70 7.56 -3.55 6.22
N ALA A 71 7.52 -4.78 5.74
CA ALA A 71 8.58 -5.36 4.91
C ALA A 71 8.80 -4.52 3.65
N ARG A 72 7.71 -4.14 2.96
CA ARG A 72 7.83 -3.32 1.75
C ARG A 72 8.36 -1.91 2.03
N ALA A 73 8.00 -1.32 3.17
CA ALA A 73 8.57 -0.06 3.63
C ALA A 73 10.10 -0.16 3.81
N GLN A 74 10.60 -1.23 4.42
CA GLN A 74 12.04 -1.46 4.59
C GLN A 74 12.74 -1.61 3.24
N GLU A 75 12.13 -2.30 2.27
CA GLU A 75 12.67 -2.41 0.91
C GLU A 75 12.77 -1.04 0.21
N LEU A 76 11.76 -0.17 0.36
CA LEU A 76 11.79 1.19 -0.19
C LEU A 76 12.90 2.04 0.45
N GLU A 77 13.07 1.95 1.76
CA GLU A 77 14.15 2.66 2.47
C GLU A 77 15.54 2.21 2.01
N GLY A 78 15.71 0.90 1.75
CA GLY A 78 16.90 0.33 1.11
C GLY A 78 17.12 0.82 -0.33
N GLN A 79 16.04 1.19 -1.03
CA GLN A 79 16.05 1.84 -2.35
C GLN A 79 16.19 3.37 -2.26
N LEU A 80 16.64 3.89 -1.11
CA LEU A 80 16.86 5.32 -0.84
C LEU A 80 15.59 6.19 -0.79
N TYR A 81 14.41 5.60 -0.84
CA TYR A 81 13.19 6.35 -0.54
C TYR A 81 13.18 6.79 0.92
N ARG A 82 12.58 7.95 1.18
CA ARG A 82 12.46 8.53 2.52
C ARG A 82 11.00 8.72 2.88
N PRO A 83 10.61 8.39 4.13
CA PRO A 83 9.24 8.59 4.56
C PRO A 83 8.90 10.08 4.53
N VAL A 84 7.72 10.38 4.00
CA VAL A 84 7.14 11.71 4.00
C VAL A 84 6.11 11.77 5.11
N ALA A 85 6.21 12.78 5.97
CA ALA A 85 5.19 13.01 6.97
C ALA A 85 3.83 13.20 6.27
N PRO A 86 2.75 12.58 6.77
CA PRO A 86 1.43 12.85 6.22
C PRO A 86 1.15 14.35 6.33
N ALA A 87 0.72 14.97 5.23
CA ALA A 87 0.25 16.35 5.28
C ALA A 87 -0.88 16.44 6.32
N ALA A 88 -0.70 17.34 7.29
CA ALA A 88 -1.63 17.57 8.39
C ALA A 88 -2.99 18.10 7.92
#